data_AF-X0KTD1-F1
#
_entry.id   AF-X0KTD1-F1
#
_cell.length_a   1.000
_cell.length_b   1.000
_cell.length_c   1.000
_cell.angle_alpha   90.00
_cell.angle_beta   90.00
_cell.angle_gamma   90.00
#
_symmetry.space_group_name_H-M   'P 1'
#
loop_
_entity.id
_entity.type
_entity.pdbx_description
1 polymer ?
#
loop_
_entity_poly.entity_id
_entity_poly.type
_entity_poly.pdbx_seq_one_letter_code
_entity_poly.pdbx_strand_id
1 'polypeptide(L)'
;MIFERVALYNAEQIRLTTLDEYIVACHASVFSRLSIGTDPKLASRGFITDPRNKWCPEKLRPWPDFLDQQKLTFGTLYESFSPERPAFESRNFLAGLGNRTFSTADSRREDAQMFHPDALSDVAEEAVDKATPSTPPRRT
;
A
#
# COMPACT_ATOMS: atom_id res chain seq x y z
N MET A 1 17.48 -34.67 -5.98
CA MET A 1 18.13 -33.69 -5.08
C MET A 1 18.12 -32.24 -5.58
N ILE A 2 18.37 -31.90 -6.86
CA ILE A 2 18.29 -30.49 -7.33
C ILE A 2 16.87 -30.11 -7.79
N PHE A 3 16.26 -30.92 -8.66
CA PHE A 3 14.91 -30.67 -9.19
C PHE A 3 13.84 -30.49 -8.12
N GLU A 4 13.90 -31.28 -7.05
CA GLU A 4 12.98 -31.23 -5.93
C GLU A 4 13.11 -29.94 -5.11
N ARG A 5 14.34 -29.43 -4.94
CA ARG A 5 14.60 -28.13 -4.29
C ARG A 5 14.09 -26.98 -5.14
N VAL A 6 14.26 -27.05 -6.46
CA VAL A 6 13.74 -26.05 -7.40
C VAL A 6 12.22 -26.05 -7.41
N ALA A 7 11.59 -27.22 -7.39
CA ALA A 7 10.14 -27.36 -7.34
C ALA A 7 9.56 -26.78 -6.03
N LEU A 8 10.19 -27.08 -4.89
CA LEU A 8 9.77 -26.55 -3.58
C LEU A 8 9.93 -25.03 -3.53
N TYR A 9 11.05 -24.50 -4.03
CA TYR A 9 11.26 -23.05 -4.11
C TYR A 9 10.19 -22.37 -4.97
N ASN A 10 9.92 -22.90 -6.16
CA ASN A 10 8.89 -22.32 -7.04
C ASN A 10 7.50 -22.39 -6.41
N ALA A 11 7.16 -23.49 -5.73
CA ALA A 11 5.90 -23.63 -5.01
C ALA A 11 5.75 -22.56 -3.91
N GLU A 12 6.81 -22.28 -3.17
CA GLU A 12 6.83 -21.21 -2.14
C GLU A 12 6.72 -19.79 -2.74
N GLN A 13 7.22 -19.58 -3.96
CA GLN A 13 7.13 -18.27 -4.63
C GLN A 13 5.73 -17.96 -5.16
N ILE A 14 4.98 -18.99 -5.56
CA ILE A 14 3.62 -18.83 -6.14
C ILE A 14 2.50 -19.01 -5.11
N ARG A 15 2.82 -19.52 -3.91
CA ARG A 15 1.86 -19.60 -2.81
C ARG A 15 1.39 -18.20 -2.40
N LEU A 16 0.13 -18.11 -2.00
CA LEU A 16 -0.38 -16.93 -1.29
C LEU A 16 0.42 -16.69 0.00
N THR A 17 0.44 -15.44 0.42
CA THR A 17 1.14 -14.97 1.62
C THR A 17 0.17 -14.70 2.77
N THR A 18 0.64 -14.87 4.00
CA THR A 18 -0.04 -14.32 5.18
C THR A 18 0.13 -12.79 5.22
N LEU A 19 -0.60 -12.09 6.09
CA LEU A 19 -0.49 -10.62 6.18
C LEU A 19 0.95 -10.16 6.43
N ASP A 20 1.67 -10.81 7.35
CA ASP A 20 3.07 -10.47 7.67
C ASP A 20 4.00 -10.75 6.49
N GLU A 21 3.86 -11.93 5.86
CA GLU A 21 4.64 -12.28 4.69
C GLU A 21 4.40 -11.32 3.53
N TYR A 22 3.15 -10.87 3.35
CA TYR A 22 2.75 -9.92 2.34
C TYR A 22 3.38 -8.55 2.56
N ILE A 23 3.28 -7.99 3.77
CA ILE A 23 3.87 -6.69 4.13
C ILE A 23 5.38 -6.71 3.88
N VAL A 24 6.06 -7.77 4.36
CA VAL A 24 7.51 -7.94 4.13
C VAL A 24 7.83 -8.03 2.63
N ALA A 25 7.05 -8.80 1.87
CA ALA A 25 7.27 -8.96 0.43
C ALA A 25 7.03 -7.66 -0.35
N CYS A 26 6.04 -6.85 0.03
CA CYS A 26 5.79 -5.52 -0.52
C CYS A 26 6.97 -4.59 -0.28
N HIS A 27 7.50 -4.56 0.95
CA HIS A 27 8.72 -3.79 1.25
C HIS A 27 9.90 -4.24 0.41
N ALA A 28 10.17 -5.54 0.34
CA ALA A 28 11.33 -6.08 -0.36
C ALA A 28 11.24 -5.91 -1.89
N SER A 29 10.06 -6.09 -2.47
CA SER A 29 9.89 -6.23 -3.93
C SER A 29 9.37 -4.98 -4.61
N VAL A 30 8.52 -4.21 -3.92
CA VAL A 30 7.83 -3.03 -4.49
C VAL A 30 8.44 -1.75 -3.95
N PHE A 31 8.43 -1.55 -2.62
CA PHE A 31 8.80 -0.27 -2.03
C PHE A 31 10.31 -0.01 -1.95
N SER A 32 11.14 -1.05 -1.87
CA SER A 32 12.61 -0.90 -1.89
C SER A 32 13.16 -0.19 -3.14
N ARG A 33 12.35 -0.15 -4.20
CA ARG A 33 12.69 0.47 -5.49
C ARG A 33 12.32 1.95 -5.55
N LEU A 34 11.54 2.45 -4.59
CA LEU A 34 11.28 3.87 -4.43
C LEU A 34 12.58 4.57 -4.03
N SER A 35 13.16 5.29 -4.97
CA SER A 35 14.34 6.12 -4.73
C SER A 35 13.95 7.58 -4.73
N ILE A 36 14.48 8.34 -3.77
CA ILE A 36 14.35 9.79 -3.77
C ILE A 36 15.20 10.29 -4.95
N GLY A 37 14.56 10.84 -5.97
CA GLY A 37 15.26 11.45 -7.09
C GLY A 37 16.06 12.66 -6.62
N THR A 38 17.38 12.52 -6.51
CA THR A 38 18.28 13.58 -6.03
C THR A 38 18.76 14.51 -7.12
N ASP A 39 18.59 14.17 -8.40
CA ASP A 39 19.01 15.03 -9.51
C ASP A 39 18.09 16.26 -9.63
N PRO A 40 18.61 17.47 -9.38
CA PRO A 40 17.83 18.71 -9.47
C PRO A 40 17.41 19.08 -10.89
N LYS A 41 18.05 18.51 -11.92
CA LYS A 41 17.66 18.68 -13.33
C LYS A 41 16.42 17.87 -13.67
N LEU A 42 16.26 16.76 -12.94
CA LEU A 42 15.14 15.86 -13.02
C LEU A 42 14.00 16.36 -12.12
N ALA A 43 14.27 17.05 -11.02
CA ALA A 43 13.21 17.71 -10.24
C ALA A 43 12.28 18.52 -11.15
N SER A 44 10.97 18.40 -10.95
CA SER A 44 9.99 19.17 -11.72
C SER A 44 10.23 20.65 -11.48
N ARG A 45 10.93 21.32 -12.41
CA ARG A 45 11.02 22.79 -12.47
C ARG A 45 9.70 23.40 -12.95
N GLY A 46 8.58 22.83 -12.53
CA GLY A 46 7.30 23.44 -12.77
C GLY A 46 7.33 24.79 -12.08
N PHE A 47 7.02 25.86 -12.81
CA PHE A 47 6.25 26.92 -12.20
C PHE A 47 5.11 26.21 -11.49
N ILE A 48 5.02 26.34 -10.17
CA ILE A 48 3.87 25.89 -9.41
C ILE A 48 2.70 26.57 -10.12
N THR A 49 1.99 25.81 -10.95
CA THR A 49 0.75 26.29 -11.52
C THR A 49 -0.10 26.55 -10.31
N ASP A 50 -0.39 27.83 -10.09
CA ASP A 50 -1.29 28.30 -9.04
C ASP A 50 -2.41 27.25 -8.90
N PRO A 51 -2.47 26.52 -7.77
CA PRO A 51 -3.35 25.38 -7.60
C PRO A 51 -4.79 25.87 -7.41
N ARG A 52 -5.29 26.65 -8.38
CA ARG A 52 -6.68 27.07 -8.47
C ARG A 52 -7.53 25.81 -8.46
N ASN A 53 -8.43 25.72 -7.50
CA ASN A 53 -9.33 24.59 -7.25
C ASN A 53 -8.68 23.30 -6.71
N LYS A 54 -7.48 23.33 -6.13
CA LYS A 54 -6.97 22.19 -5.32
C LYS A 54 -7.01 22.53 -3.84
N TRP A 55 -7.42 21.57 -3.02
CA TRP A 55 -7.31 21.65 -1.57
C TRP A 55 -5.83 21.55 -1.18
N CYS A 56 -5.19 22.70 -1.00
CA CYS A 56 -3.82 22.78 -0.49
C CYS A 56 -3.87 23.20 0.98
N PRO A 57 -3.50 22.33 1.94
CA PRO A 57 -3.44 22.73 3.34
C PRO A 57 -2.36 23.79 3.54
N GLU A 58 -2.74 24.98 4.04
CA GLU A 58 -1.80 26.06 4.33
C GLU A 58 -0.81 25.72 5.44
N LYS A 59 -1.19 24.80 6.33
CA LYS A 59 -0.40 24.40 7.50
C LYS A 59 -0.54 22.90 7.71
N LEU A 60 0.60 22.24 7.86
CA LEU A 60 0.65 20.90 8.41
C LEU A 60 0.24 20.97 9.89
N ARG A 61 -0.69 20.11 10.30
CA ARG A 61 -1.10 19.99 11.69
C ARG A 61 -0.56 18.68 12.26
N PRO A 62 -0.17 18.66 13.55
CA PRO A 62 0.09 17.41 14.23
C PRO A 62 -1.13 16.48 14.14
N TRP A 63 -0.89 15.18 14.00
CA TRP A 63 -1.91 14.14 14.08
C TRP A 63 -1.78 13.49 15.46
N PRO A 64 -2.44 14.04 16.50
CA PRO A 64 -2.13 13.71 17.89
C PRO A 64 -2.45 12.25 18.26
N ASP A 65 -3.48 11.68 17.66
CA ASP A 65 -3.95 10.32 17.88
C ASP A 65 -3.44 9.31 16.83
N PHE A 66 -2.47 9.70 16.00
CA PHE A 66 -1.95 8.85 14.92
C PHE A 66 -1.51 7.46 15.42
N LEU A 67 -0.75 7.41 16.52
CA LEU A 67 -0.25 6.14 17.06
C LEU A 67 -1.38 5.26 17.60
N ASP A 68 -2.41 5.86 18.19
CA ASP A 68 -3.55 5.12 18.75
C ASP A 68 -4.42 4.58 17.60
N GLN A 69 -4.69 5.41 16.60
CA GLN A 69 -5.40 5.00 15.38
C GLN A 69 -4.62 3.94 14.59
N GLN A 70 -3.30 4.07 14.47
CA GLN A 70 -2.46 3.06 13.83
C GLN A 70 -2.56 1.72 14.56
N LYS A 71 -2.40 1.70 15.89
CA LYS A 71 -2.52 0.47 16.69
C LYS A 71 -3.91 -0.16 16.56
N LEU A 72 -4.97 0.65 16.65
CA LEU A 72 -6.34 0.16 16.50
C LEU A 72 -6.54 -0.46 15.11
N THR A 73 -6.08 0.23 14.06
CA THR A 73 -6.22 -0.23 12.67
C THR A 73 -5.50 -1.55 12.44
N PHE A 74 -4.24 -1.65 12.88
CA PHE A 74 -3.50 -2.90 12.78
C PHE A 74 -4.12 -4.00 13.65
N GLY A 75 -4.63 -3.68 14.84
CA GLY A 75 -5.39 -4.62 15.67
C GLY A 75 -6.56 -5.24 14.91
N THR A 76 -7.42 -4.40 14.33
CA THR A 76 -8.56 -4.85 13.51
C THR A 76 -8.13 -5.70 12.31
N LEU A 77 -7.04 -5.32 11.63
CA LEU A 77 -6.51 -6.10 10.51
C LEU A 77 -6.04 -7.49 10.95
N TYR A 78 -5.27 -7.60 12.03
CA TYR A 78 -4.80 -8.90 12.54
C TYR A 78 -5.91 -9.75 13.16
N GLU A 79 -6.98 -9.13 13.68
CA GLU A 79 -8.19 -9.86 14.09
C GLU A 79 -8.96 -10.43 12.88
N SER A 80 -8.99 -9.67 11.78
CA SER A 80 -9.70 -10.07 10.55
C SER A 80 -8.95 -11.12 9.74
N PHE A 81 -7.62 -11.05 9.73
CA PHE A 81 -6.74 -11.96 9.00
C PHE A 81 -5.89 -12.79 9.95
N SER A 82 -6.20 -14.08 10.08
CA SER A 82 -5.38 -14.98 10.90
C SER A 82 -3.92 -14.98 10.40
N PRO A 83 -2.93 -14.86 11.32
CA PRO A 83 -1.51 -14.85 10.95
C PRO A 83 -1.06 -16.15 10.26
N GLU A 84 -1.83 -17.23 10.40
CA GLU A 84 -1.54 -18.54 9.85
C GLU A 84 -2.26 -18.79 8.51
N ARG A 85 -3.22 -17.93 8.12
CA ARG A 85 -4.03 -18.11 6.93
C ARG A 85 -3.48 -17.27 5.77
N PRO A 86 -2.90 -17.90 4.73
CA PRO A 86 -2.47 -17.16 3.55
C PRO A 86 -3.69 -16.69 2.77
N ALA A 87 -3.80 -15.38 2.56
CA ALA A 87 -4.93 -14.75 1.88
C ALA A 87 -4.51 -13.64 0.89
N PHE A 88 -3.22 -13.34 0.83
CA PHE A 88 -2.67 -12.22 0.07
C PHE A 88 -1.80 -12.69 -1.10
N GLU A 89 -1.54 -11.79 -2.05
CA GLU A 89 -0.80 -12.09 -3.27
C GLU A 89 0.55 -12.76 -3.04
N SER A 90 0.96 -13.57 -4.02
CA SER A 90 2.21 -14.32 -3.95
C SER A 90 3.45 -13.42 -4.06
N ARG A 91 4.58 -13.91 -3.54
CA ARG A 91 5.89 -13.22 -3.67
C ARG A 91 6.28 -13.03 -5.13
N ASN A 92 5.98 -14.01 -5.99
CA ASN A 92 6.22 -13.91 -7.43
C ASN A 92 5.39 -12.79 -8.09
N PHE A 93 4.11 -12.65 -7.71
CA PHE A 93 3.27 -11.57 -8.21
C PHE A 93 3.84 -10.19 -7.82
N LEU A 94 4.21 -10.02 -6.55
CA LEU A 94 4.77 -8.77 -6.03
C LEU A 94 6.12 -8.42 -6.65
N ALA A 95 6.99 -9.41 -6.89
CA ALA A 95 8.23 -9.21 -7.62
C ALA A 95 7.97 -8.74 -9.07
N GLY A 96 7.00 -9.36 -9.75
CA GLY A 96 6.55 -8.93 -11.07
C GLY A 96 5.97 -7.51 -11.07
N LEU A 97 5.17 -7.16 -10.06
CA LEU A 97 4.59 -5.82 -9.90
C LEU A 97 5.68 -4.77 -9.70
N GLY A 98 6.62 -5.01 -8.79
CA GLY A 98 7.79 -4.15 -8.55
C GLY A 98 8.68 -3.99 -9.78
N ASN A 99 8.80 -5.03 -10.60
CA ASN A 99 9.47 -4.92 -11.91
C ASN A 99 8.72 -3.98 -12.83
N ARG A 100 7.43 -4.19 -13.09
CA ARG A 100 6.66 -3.39 -14.05
C ARG A 100 6.54 -1.92 -13.65
N THR A 101 6.32 -1.65 -12.36
CA THR A 101 6.18 -0.28 -11.81
C THR A 101 7.44 0.57 -12.01
N PHE A 102 8.63 -0.03 -11.89
CA PHE A 102 9.90 0.70 -11.92
C PHE A 102 10.80 0.41 -13.13
N SER A 103 10.42 -0.53 -14.02
CA SER A 103 11.22 -0.87 -15.22
C SER A 103 11.02 0.08 -16.40
N THR A 104 9.97 0.89 -16.41
CA THR A 104 9.76 1.87 -17.48
C THR A 104 10.61 3.11 -17.18
N ALA A 105 11.66 3.30 -17.98
CA ALA A 105 12.52 4.50 -17.97
C ALA A 105 11.73 5.81 -18.24
N ASP A 106 10.44 5.71 -18.60
CA ASP A 106 9.51 6.82 -18.83
C ASP A 106 8.49 7.05 -17.70
N SER A 107 8.53 6.32 -16.57
CA SER A 107 7.49 6.38 -15.51
C SER A 107 7.64 7.53 -14.54
N ARG A 108 8.06 8.71 -15.00
CA ARG A 108 8.42 9.78 -14.06
C ARG A 108 7.23 10.60 -13.56
N ARG A 109 6.02 10.35 -14.07
CA ARG A 109 4.82 11.17 -13.77
C ARG A 109 3.48 10.43 -13.71
N GLU A 110 3.41 9.16 -14.11
CA GLU A 110 2.13 8.42 -14.27
C GLU A 110 2.01 7.21 -13.32
N ASP A 111 3.06 6.87 -12.58
CA ASP A 111 3.13 5.73 -11.67
C ASP A 111 2.37 5.91 -10.35
N ALA A 112 2.05 7.16 -9.97
CA ALA A 112 1.12 7.44 -8.88
C ALA A 112 -0.31 6.91 -9.16
N GLN A 113 -0.66 6.68 -10.43
CA GLN A 113 -1.96 6.12 -10.81
C GLN A 113 -2.03 4.59 -10.62
N MET A 114 -0.89 3.88 -10.60
CA MET A 114 -0.89 2.42 -10.45
C MET A 114 -0.98 1.97 -8.99
N PHE A 115 -0.66 2.84 -8.04
CA PHE A 115 -1.13 2.74 -6.65
C PHE A 115 -2.60 3.17 -6.57
N HIS A 116 -3.44 2.63 -7.46
CA HIS A 116 -4.89 2.80 -7.34
C HIS A 116 -5.32 2.08 -6.05
N PRO A 117 -6.13 2.74 -5.21
CA PRO A 117 -6.52 2.23 -3.89
C PRO A 117 -7.31 0.92 -3.96
N ASP A 118 -7.70 0.42 -5.12
CA ASP A 118 -8.64 -0.68 -5.34
C ASP A 118 -8.36 -1.93 -4.45
N ALA A 119 -7.10 -2.29 -4.19
CA ALA A 119 -6.78 -3.43 -3.31
C ALA A 119 -6.97 -3.15 -1.80
N LEU A 120 -6.88 -1.88 -1.39
CA LEU A 120 -7.10 -1.42 -0.01
C LEU A 120 -8.48 -0.78 0.16
N SER A 121 -9.14 -0.36 -0.91
CA SER A 121 -10.41 0.36 -0.91
C SER A 121 -11.55 -0.55 -0.48
N ASP A 122 -11.62 -1.77 -1.03
CA ASP A 122 -12.68 -2.71 -0.67
C ASP A 122 -12.58 -3.12 0.81
N VAL A 123 -11.36 -3.28 1.33
CA VAL A 123 -11.11 -3.61 2.73
C VAL A 123 -11.32 -2.40 3.65
N ALA A 124 -10.94 -1.20 3.20
CA ALA A 124 -11.12 0.03 3.96
C ALA A 124 -12.58 0.48 4.03
N GLU A 125 -13.36 0.33 2.96
CA GLU A 125 -14.80 0.59 2.97
C GLU A 125 -15.53 -0.34 3.94
N GLU A 126 -15.21 -1.65 3.94
CA GLU A 126 -15.80 -2.61 4.89
C GLU A 126 -15.41 -2.30 6.35
N ALA A 127 -14.17 -1.84 6.59
CA ALA A 127 -13.71 -1.44 7.92
C ALA A 127 -14.40 -0.15 8.42
N VAL A 128 -14.66 0.80 7.53
CA VAL A 128 -15.36 2.06 7.84
C VAL A 128 -16.85 1.81 8.14
N ASP A 129 -17.50 0.90 7.41
CA ASP A 129 -18.91 0.58 7.61
C ASP A 129 -19.14 -0.16 8.95
N LYS A 130 -18.18 -0.99 9.37
CA LYS A 130 -18.21 -1.65 10.69
C LYS A 130 -17.81 -0.75 11.87
N ALA A 131 -17.08 0.34 11.62
CA ALA A 131 -16.58 1.23 12.65
C ALA A 131 -17.50 2.43 12.96
N THR A 132 -18.58 2.64 12.21
CA THR A 132 -19.47 3.80 12.40
C THR A 132 -20.58 3.49 13.42
N PRO A 133 -20.61 4.12 14.62
CA PRO A 133 -21.74 4.02 15.52
C PRO A 133 -22.92 4.79 14.92
N SER A 134 -24.10 4.17 14.89
CA SER A 134 -25.35 4.80 14.46
C SER A 134 -25.60 6.10 15.23
N THR A 135 -25.58 7.23 14.51
CA THR A 135 -25.95 8.54 15.08
C THR A 135 -27.44 8.49 15.48
N PRO A 136 -27.83 8.75 16.74
CA PRO A 136 -29.24 8.79 17.11
C PRO A 136 -29.92 10.02 16.49
N PRO A 137 -31.21 9.93 16.11
CA PRO A 137 -31.91 11.06 15.50
C PRO A 137 -32.04 12.21 16.48
N ARG A 138 -31.76 13.42 15.99
CA ARG A 138 -31.89 14.68 16.73
C ARG A 138 -33.37 14.90 17.05
N ARG A 139 -33.74 14.79 18.33
CA ARG A 139 -35.09 15.11 18.82
C ARG A 139 -35.36 16.59 18.56
N THR A 140 -36.45 16.87 17.83
CA THR A 140 -37.00 18.19 17.52
C THR A 140 -37.38 18.97 18.77
#